data_AF-A0A9E2D9B1-F1
#
_entry.id   AF-A0A9E2D9B1-F1
#
_cell.length_a   1.000
_cell.length_b   1.000
_cell.length_c   1.000
_cell.angle_alpha   90.00
_cell.angle_beta   90.00
_cell.angle_gamma   90.00
#
_symmetry.space_group_name_H-M   'P 1'
#
loop_
_entity.id
_entity.type
_entity.pdbx_description
1 polymer ?
#
loop_
_entity_poly.entity_id
_entity_poly.type
_entity_poly.pdbx_seq_one_letter_code
_entity_poly.pdbx_strand_id
1 'polypeptide(L)'
;MKREIYARLFVLLIMLSLTGAIAPAYSQDPPSPDPAQTAEQIYQEAKTLVESDQASADLLQQALTKAHGALALVPQSCKYTFAIGLLHYRLEDWNNASQWFTKAAALPPDQCGQYDINLWLSMTREKQLASTPILAMAGEVEVTRHFALKDPDAYLTATEFSPSGPENVLPQVRLDAPDDPLRDFLTSRLGSVQFYRQGPFLLCGRENMAELEKHYQKGIVDAYRFIRSEYGFKEPDSVITALLSKNPNELISFAEKIYPQERFPYYNPYFGIYAKNDHLLVATVGGGYGTLLHELMHALIADDCPEAPLWLVEGLATLYERSGWTTRRLLGLPNWRMDIISYQRPVKLAEFERITGQEEIHRDDLAFIRLLMLFIDDKEQVGRLYREAKSQGASFSITQWLHDRGPEFSEQAWQEFVNHSIAVYKAEVQRESGRLSFQQVMFIQKALNKIMQAGLKEDGLWGSNTRIKLQEFQGRNGLPADGDYTGKVQTLLEQQYGASNL
;
A
#
# COMPACT_ATOMS: atom_id res chain seq x y z
N MET A 1 11.55 -21.10 6.57
CA MET A 1 12.79 -21.82 6.20
C MET A 1 13.34 -22.50 7.45
N LYS A 2 13.46 -23.83 7.51
CA LYS A 2 13.01 -24.85 6.55
C LYS A 2 11.46 -24.97 6.68
N ARG A 3 10.90 -26.07 7.21
CA ARG A 3 9.62 -25.99 7.97
C ARG A 3 9.86 -25.27 9.31
N GLU A 4 11.05 -25.44 9.88
CA GLU A 4 11.46 -25.07 11.25
C GLU A 4 11.58 -23.56 11.54
N ILE A 5 10.56 -22.76 11.20
CA ILE A 5 10.17 -21.58 11.98
C ILE A 5 8.72 -21.79 12.43
N TYR A 6 8.63 -22.46 13.57
CA TYR A 6 7.68 -22.28 14.67
C TYR A 6 6.40 -21.46 14.36
N ALA A 7 5.16 -21.98 14.43
CA ALA A 7 4.62 -23.31 14.77
C ALA A 7 4.82 -23.83 16.22
N ARG A 8 5.79 -23.27 16.96
CA ARG A 8 6.24 -23.65 18.31
C ARG A 8 6.86 -22.40 18.97
N LEU A 9 6.14 -21.29 19.18
CA LEU A 9 4.73 -21.15 19.56
C LEU A 9 3.70 -21.53 18.46
N PHE A 10 2.60 -22.27 18.71
CA PHE A 10 2.08 -22.94 19.93
C PHE A 10 1.84 -22.00 21.13
N VAL A 11 0.59 -21.75 21.52
CA VAL A 11 0.20 -20.80 22.58
C VAL A 11 0.52 -21.28 24.03
N LEU A 12 1.82 -21.48 24.28
CA LEU A 12 2.45 -21.26 25.58
C LEU A 12 2.36 -19.75 25.89
N LEU A 13 1.84 -19.25 27.02
CA LEU A 13 1.27 -19.87 28.23
C LEU A 13 -0.22 -19.47 28.41
N ILE A 14 -1.02 -19.42 27.34
CA ILE A 14 -2.34 -18.74 27.34
C ILE A 14 -3.47 -19.74 27.00
N MET A 15 -4.03 -20.50 27.95
CA MET A 15 -4.07 -20.29 29.39
C MET A 15 -3.24 -21.32 30.17
N LEU A 16 -2.33 -20.84 31.02
CA LEU A 16 -1.77 -21.59 32.15
C LEU A 16 -2.55 -21.33 33.46
N SER A 17 -3.70 -20.65 33.41
CA SER A 17 -4.57 -20.35 34.55
C SER A 17 -5.36 -21.57 35.01
N LEU A 18 -4.64 -22.55 35.55
CA LEU A 18 -5.13 -23.41 36.61
C LEU A 18 -5.62 -22.52 37.77
N THR A 19 -6.92 -22.57 38.05
CA THR A 19 -7.45 -22.28 39.39
C THR A 19 -8.27 -23.49 39.83
N GLY A 20 -7.62 -24.39 40.57
CA GLY A 20 -8.28 -25.57 41.10
C GLY A 20 -9.17 -25.21 42.29
N ALA A 21 -10.33 -25.87 42.38
CA ALA A 21 -11.12 -25.96 43.61
C ALA A 21 -11.33 -27.44 43.92
N ILE A 22 -10.82 -27.90 45.06
CA ILE A 22 -11.03 -29.26 45.58
C ILE A 22 -12.12 -29.19 46.65
N ALA A 23 -13.24 -29.89 46.43
CA ALA A 23 -14.21 -30.29 47.46
C ALA A 23 -15.08 -31.45 46.90
N PRO A 24 -15.81 -32.24 47.71
CA PRO A 24 -15.41 -33.63 47.92
C PRO A 24 -16.37 -34.67 47.30
N ALA A 25 -15.95 -35.93 47.38
CA ALA A 25 -16.61 -37.07 46.75
C ALA A 25 -18.08 -37.30 47.17
N TYR A 26 -18.91 -37.62 46.19
CA TYR A 26 -20.05 -38.53 46.34
C TYR A 26 -20.12 -39.48 45.13
N SER A 27 -20.85 -40.58 45.27
CA SER A 27 -20.66 -41.81 44.51
C SER A 27 -21.73 -42.09 43.45
N GLN A 28 -21.48 -43.19 42.72
CA GLN A 28 -22.37 -44.01 41.88
C GLN A 28 -22.27 -43.77 40.37
N ASP A 29 -21.79 -44.84 39.71
CA ASP A 29 -21.50 -45.08 38.30
C ASP A 29 -20.74 -44.00 37.53
N PRO A 30 -19.69 -44.35 36.75
CA PRO A 30 -19.00 -43.36 35.94
C PRO A 30 -19.98 -42.78 34.92
N PRO A 31 -20.27 -41.47 34.95
CA PRO A 31 -21.07 -40.86 33.90
C PRO A 31 -20.38 -41.14 32.57
N SER A 32 -21.15 -41.40 31.51
CA SER A 32 -20.59 -41.42 30.15
C SER A 32 -19.82 -40.11 29.95
N PRO A 33 -18.53 -40.18 29.56
CA PRO A 33 -17.65 -39.02 29.64
C PRO A 33 -18.25 -37.89 28.81
N ASP A 34 -18.22 -36.68 29.37
CA ASP A 34 -18.78 -35.48 28.73
C ASP A 34 -18.30 -35.41 27.27
N PRO A 35 -19.19 -35.26 26.27
CA PRO A 35 -18.80 -35.12 24.88
C PRO A 35 -17.73 -34.04 24.65
N ALA A 36 -17.75 -32.94 25.43
CA ALA A 36 -16.72 -31.91 25.36
C ALA A 36 -15.37 -32.38 25.95
N GLN A 37 -15.37 -33.09 27.07
CA GLN A 37 -14.17 -33.69 27.66
C GLN A 37 -13.57 -34.77 26.75
N THR A 38 -14.42 -35.58 26.12
CA THR A 38 -14.04 -36.62 25.17
C THR A 38 -13.47 -36.02 23.88
N ALA A 39 -14.11 -34.97 23.35
CA ALA A 39 -13.60 -34.22 22.20
C ALA A 39 -12.23 -33.60 22.50
N GLU A 40 -12.05 -33.03 23.69
CA GLU A 40 -10.78 -32.45 24.09
C GLU A 40 -9.68 -33.51 24.21
N GLN A 41 -9.96 -34.68 24.76
CA GLN A 41 -8.99 -35.78 24.80
C GLN A 41 -8.57 -36.20 23.38
N ILE A 42 -9.54 -36.42 22.48
CA ILE A 42 -9.27 -36.79 21.07
C ILE A 42 -8.47 -35.68 20.36
N TYR A 43 -8.74 -34.41 20.67
CA TYR A 43 -8.00 -33.27 20.12
C TYR A 43 -6.56 -33.20 20.65
N GLN A 44 -6.31 -33.48 21.94
CA GLN A 44 -4.94 -33.56 22.46
C GLN A 44 -4.17 -34.73 21.83
N GLU A 45 -4.81 -35.88 21.60
CA GLU A 45 -4.20 -36.99 20.83
C GLU A 45 -3.86 -36.57 19.39
N ALA A 46 -4.74 -35.83 18.72
CA ALA A 46 -4.50 -35.28 17.38
C ALA A 46 -3.27 -34.35 17.38
N LYS A 47 -3.15 -33.51 18.40
CA LYS A 47 -2.04 -32.58 18.60
C LYS A 47 -0.72 -33.31 18.82
N THR A 48 -0.68 -34.34 19.69
CA THR A 48 0.54 -35.10 19.97
C THR A 48 1.10 -35.83 18.74
N LEU A 49 0.26 -36.29 17.81
CA LEU A 49 0.73 -36.84 16.53
C LEU A 49 1.51 -35.82 15.67
N VAL A 50 1.27 -34.52 15.85
CA VAL A 50 1.82 -33.43 15.02
C VAL A 50 2.68 -32.42 15.79
N GLU A 51 3.02 -32.75 17.05
CA GLU A 51 3.90 -31.97 17.94
C GLU A 51 5.33 -31.82 17.40
N SER A 52 5.73 -32.64 16.42
CA SER A 52 7.01 -32.52 15.71
C SER A 52 6.88 -31.82 14.35
N ASP A 53 7.87 -30.97 14.02
CA ASP A 53 7.91 -30.24 12.75
C ASP A 53 8.10 -31.18 11.53
N GLN A 54 8.62 -32.39 11.77
CA GLN A 54 8.83 -33.44 10.76
C GLN A 54 7.70 -34.47 10.68
N ALA A 55 6.51 -34.19 11.24
CA ALA A 55 5.34 -35.03 11.05
C ALA A 55 5.11 -35.33 9.56
N SER A 56 5.04 -36.62 9.23
CA SER A 56 4.82 -37.14 7.88
C SER A 56 3.39 -36.84 7.41
N ALA A 57 3.14 -36.98 6.11
CA ALA A 57 1.78 -36.88 5.56
C ALA A 57 0.82 -37.88 6.24
N ASP A 58 1.31 -39.08 6.59
CA ASP A 58 0.54 -40.10 7.31
C ASP A 58 0.16 -39.64 8.73
N LEU A 59 1.10 -39.10 9.52
CA LEU A 59 0.80 -38.55 10.85
C LEU A 59 -0.16 -37.35 10.79
N LEU A 60 -0.04 -36.50 9.77
CA LEU A 60 -0.98 -35.41 9.51
C LEU A 60 -2.39 -35.94 9.16
N GLN A 61 -2.50 -37.02 8.39
CA GLN A 61 -3.78 -37.65 8.06
C GLN A 61 -4.42 -38.34 9.27
N GLN A 62 -3.63 -38.98 10.13
CA GLN A 62 -4.10 -39.54 11.40
C GLN A 62 -4.60 -38.44 12.35
N ALA A 63 -3.88 -37.31 12.44
CA ALA A 63 -4.31 -36.16 13.23
C ALA A 63 -5.58 -35.50 12.67
N LEU A 64 -5.72 -35.39 11.34
CA LEU A 64 -6.92 -34.90 10.67
C LEU A 64 -8.13 -35.77 10.99
N THR A 65 -7.96 -37.09 10.98
CA THR A 65 -8.99 -38.06 11.38
C THR A 65 -9.45 -37.84 12.82
N LYS A 66 -8.52 -37.64 13.76
CA LYS A 66 -8.85 -37.33 15.16
C LYS A 66 -9.51 -35.96 15.32
N ALA A 67 -9.05 -34.92 14.62
CA ALA A 67 -9.65 -33.59 14.66
C ALA A 67 -11.11 -33.59 14.16
N HIS A 68 -11.42 -34.38 13.13
CA HIS A 68 -12.81 -34.63 12.72
C HIS A 68 -13.63 -35.37 13.79
N GLY A 69 -13.03 -36.34 14.50
CA GLY A 69 -13.68 -37.02 15.63
C GLY A 69 -14.04 -36.07 16.77
N ALA A 70 -13.15 -35.14 17.12
CA ALA A 70 -13.42 -34.10 18.12
C ALA A 70 -14.53 -33.13 17.66
N LEU A 71 -14.49 -32.68 16.39
CA LEU A 71 -15.55 -31.83 15.83
C LEU A 71 -16.91 -32.55 15.77
N ALA A 72 -16.95 -33.85 15.51
CA ALA A 72 -18.21 -34.62 15.48
C ALA A 72 -18.92 -34.66 16.85
N LEU A 73 -18.16 -34.60 17.95
CA LEU A 73 -18.68 -34.52 19.30
C LEU A 73 -19.09 -33.10 19.72
N VAL A 74 -18.43 -32.06 19.16
CA VAL A 74 -18.75 -30.64 19.42
C VAL A 74 -18.81 -29.83 18.11
N PRO A 75 -19.90 -29.96 17.31
CA PRO A 75 -19.96 -29.45 15.93
C PRO A 75 -19.87 -27.93 15.75
N GLN A 76 -20.07 -27.16 16.82
CA GLN A 76 -20.04 -25.69 16.82
C GLN A 76 -18.72 -25.11 17.36
N SER A 77 -17.72 -25.94 17.69
CA SER A 77 -16.45 -25.42 18.19
C SER A 77 -15.61 -24.81 17.08
N CYS A 78 -15.28 -23.52 17.22
CA CYS A 78 -14.37 -22.85 16.30
C CYS A 78 -12.97 -23.46 16.38
N LYS A 79 -12.49 -23.80 17.60
CA LYS A 79 -11.19 -24.46 17.83
C LYS A 79 -10.96 -25.69 16.96
N TYR A 80 -11.88 -26.66 16.97
CA TYR A 80 -11.72 -27.90 16.19
C TYR A 80 -11.86 -27.64 14.68
N THR A 81 -12.78 -26.74 14.28
CA THR A 81 -12.98 -26.31 12.89
C THR A 81 -11.72 -25.64 12.32
N PHE A 82 -11.08 -24.76 13.09
CA PHE A 82 -9.84 -24.05 12.74
C PHE A 82 -8.64 -25.02 12.68
N ALA A 83 -8.54 -25.96 13.63
CA ALA A 83 -7.48 -26.96 13.64
C ALA A 83 -7.49 -27.88 12.40
N ILE A 84 -8.68 -28.23 11.90
CA ILE A 84 -8.83 -28.97 10.64
C ILE A 84 -8.28 -28.15 9.46
N GLY A 85 -8.54 -26.83 9.41
CA GLY A 85 -7.97 -25.93 8.42
C GLY A 85 -6.44 -25.91 8.44
N LEU A 86 -5.83 -25.84 9.64
CA LEU A 86 -4.37 -25.92 9.81
C LEU A 86 -3.77 -27.25 9.32
N LEU A 87 -4.49 -28.36 9.53
CA LEU A 87 -4.02 -29.69 9.10
C LEU A 87 -4.06 -29.83 7.58
N HIS A 88 -5.12 -29.37 6.90
CA HIS A 88 -5.15 -29.29 5.44
C HIS A 88 -4.05 -28.34 4.90
N TYR A 89 -3.79 -27.21 5.55
CA TYR A 89 -2.68 -26.31 5.16
C TYR A 89 -1.32 -27.00 5.28
N ARG A 90 -1.07 -27.80 6.35
CA ARG A 90 0.16 -28.60 6.51
C ARG A 90 0.27 -29.77 5.54
N LEU A 91 -0.84 -30.22 4.96
CA LEU A 91 -0.92 -31.23 3.89
C LEU A 91 -0.81 -30.61 2.48
N GLU A 92 -0.63 -29.28 2.38
CA GLU A 92 -0.62 -28.53 1.11
C GLU A 92 -1.94 -28.60 0.32
N ASP A 93 -3.03 -28.97 1.00
CA ASP A 93 -4.40 -29.00 0.48
C ASP A 93 -5.07 -27.65 0.69
N TRP A 94 -4.63 -26.67 -0.11
CA TRP A 94 -5.03 -25.26 0.02
C TRP A 94 -6.54 -25.05 -0.13
N ASN A 95 -7.21 -25.88 -0.93
CA ASN A 95 -8.64 -25.76 -1.19
C ASN A 95 -9.48 -26.13 0.03
N ASN A 96 -9.21 -27.28 0.65
CA ASN A 96 -9.93 -27.65 1.87
C ASN A 96 -9.54 -26.76 3.05
N ALA A 97 -8.26 -26.37 3.18
CA ALA A 97 -7.83 -25.41 4.19
C ALA A 97 -8.65 -24.10 4.13
N SER A 98 -8.84 -23.54 2.93
CA SER A 98 -9.58 -22.30 2.70
C SER A 98 -11.07 -22.43 3.09
N GLN A 99 -11.68 -23.56 2.76
CA GLN A 99 -13.05 -23.88 3.17
C GLN A 99 -13.19 -24.01 4.70
N TRP A 100 -12.24 -24.66 5.37
CA TRP A 100 -12.28 -24.86 6.82
C TRP A 100 -12.02 -23.57 7.61
N PHE A 101 -11.10 -22.71 7.16
CA PHE A 101 -10.95 -21.37 7.75
C PHE A 101 -12.19 -20.49 7.52
N THR A 102 -12.83 -20.58 6.36
CA THR A 102 -14.10 -19.88 6.08
C THR A 102 -15.23 -20.37 7.00
N LYS A 103 -15.32 -21.68 7.27
CA LYS A 103 -16.27 -22.24 8.25
C LYS A 103 -15.97 -21.76 9.67
N ALA A 104 -14.70 -21.76 10.09
CA ALA A 104 -14.31 -21.27 11.41
C ALA A 104 -14.69 -19.78 11.60
N ALA A 105 -14.52 -18.95 10.57
CA ALA A 105 -14.84 -17.52 10.60
C ALA A 105 -16.34 -17.22 10.80
N ALA A 106 -17.22 -18.19 10.57
CA ALA A 106 -18.67 -18.08 10.72
C ALA A 106 -19.18 -18.59 12.10
N LEU A 107 -18.29 -19.16 12.93
CA LEU A 107 -18.62 -19.65 14.27
C LEU A 107 -18.32 -18.59 15.34
N PRO A 108 -19.05 -18.58 16.48
CA PRO A 108 -18.69 -17.72 17.61
C PRO A 108 -17.26 -18.03 18.10
N PRO A 109 -16.43 -17.02 18.40
CA PRO A 109 -15.07 -17.24 18.90
C PRO A 109 -15.13 -17.74 20.35
N ASP A 110 -15.03 -19.06 20.53
CA ASP A 110 -15.02 -19.76 21.82
C ASP A 110 -13.60 -19.84 22.42
N GLN A 111 -12.64 -20.27 21.60
CA GLN A 111 -11.22 -20.46 21.95
C GLN A 111 -10.28 -20.10 20.77
N CYS A 112 -10.81 -19.44 19.73
CA CYS A 112 -10.09 -19.01 18.54
C CYS A 112 -10.19 -17.47 18.41
N GLY A 113 -9.12 -16.79 18.01
CA GLY A 113 -9.19 -15.36 17.67
C GLY A 113 -9.71 -15.18 16.25
N GLN A 114 -10.69 -14.28 16.02
CA GLN A 114 -11.11 -13.90 14.65
C GLN A 114 -9.90 -13.41 13.81
N TYR A 115 -8.94 -12.77 14.48
CA TYR A 115 -7.65 -12.37 13.92
C TYR A 115 -6.86 -13.55 13.34
N ASP A 116 -6.74 -14.66 14.08
CA ASP A 116 -6.00 -15.84 13.64
C ASP A 116 -6.68 -16.50 12.44
N ILE A 117 -8.01 -16.61 12.46
CA ILE A 117 -8.78 -17.16 11.34
C ILE A 117 -8.56 -16.34 10.07
N ASN A 118 -8.64 -15.02 10.16
CA ASN A 118 -8.44 -14.12 9.03
C ASN A 118 -7.00 -14.19 8.49
N LEU A 119 -5.99 -14.29 9.38
CA LEU A 119 -4.59 -14.46 9.03
C LEU A 119 -4.37 -15.75 8.23
N TRP A 120 -4.84 -16.89 8.75
CA TRP A 120 -4.66 -18.19 8.09
C TRP A 120 -5.49 -18.34 6.82
N LEU A 121 -6.68 -17.74 6.75
CA LEU A 121 -7.46 -17.65 5.51
C LEU A 121 -6.70 -16.85 4.44
N SER A 122 -6.05 -15.74 4.81
CA SER A 122 -5.19 -14.95 3.91
C SER A 122 -3.98 -15.75 3.43
N MET A 123 -3.24 -16.41 4.34
CA MET A 123 -2.08 -17.24 3.99
C MET A 123 -2.47 -18.42 3.09
N THR A 124 -3.65 -19.00 3.30
CA THR A 124 -4.14 -20.10 2.46
C THR A 124 -4.48 -19.63 1.05
N ARG A 125 -5.17 -18.49 0.91
CA ARG A 125 -5.48 -17.88 -0.39
C ARG A 125 -4.21 -17.52 -1.17
N GLU A 126 -3.16 -17.04 -0.48
CA GLU A 126 -1.83 -16.84 -1.07
C GLU A 126 -1.27 -18.13 -1.69
N LYS A 127 -1.39 -19.28 -1.01
CA LYS A 127 -0.96 -20.58 -1.54
C LYS A 127 -1.85 -21.12 -2.65
N GLN A 128 -3.17 -20.89 -2.60
CA GLN A 128 -4.08 -21.19 -3.73
C GLN A 128 -3.67 -20.41 -4.98
N LEU A 129 -3.36 -19.12 -4.85
CA LEU A 129 -2.91 -18.28 -5.97
C LEU A 129 -1.54 -18.74 -6.50
N ALA A 130 -0.59 -19.06 -5.61
CA ALA A 130 0.74 -19.53 -6.01
C ALA A 130 0.76 -20.95 -6.63
N SER A 131 -0.28 -21.76 -6.40
CA SER A 131 -0.43 -23.11 -6.99
C SER A 131 -1.38 -23.15 -8.20
N THR A 132 -2.08 -22.05 -8.48
CA THR A 132 -2.85 -21.90 -9.73
C THR A 132 -1.86 -21.75 -10.89
N PRO A 133 -1.92 -22.59 -11.95
CA PRO A 133 -1.11 -22.36 -13.14
C PRO A 133 -1.41 -20.97 -13.68
N ILE A 134 -0.39 -20.10 -13.73
CA ILE A 134 -0.55 -18.74 -14.22
C ILE A 134 -1.13 -18.81 -15.63
N LEU A 135 -2.38 -18.37 -15.75
CA LEU A 135 -3.02 -18.19 -17.04
C LEU A 135 -2.18 -17.15 -17.79
N ALA A 136 -1.51 -17.61 -18.84
CA ALA A 136 -0.56 -16.81 -19.59
C ALA A 136 -1.29 -15.65 -20.29
N MET A 137 -1.42 -14.52 -19.60
CA MET A 137 -1.57 -13.23 -20.25
C MET A 137 -0.27 -12.99 -21.00
N ALA A 138 -0.33 -13.25 -22.31
CA ALA A 138 0.85 -13.42 -23.13
C ALA A 138 1.70 -12.15 -23.24
N GLY A 139 3.01 -12.34 -23.04
CA GLY A 139 4.02 -11.30 -23.24
C GLY A 139 4.82 -11.03 -21.97
N GLU A 140 6.08 -11.49 -21.97
CA GLU A 140 7.12 -10.88 -21.15
C GLU A 140 7.30 -9.42 -21.60
N VAL A 141 6.53 -8.51 -21.00
CA VAL A 141 6.77 -7.09 -21.12
C VAL A 141 7.56 -6.66 -19.90
N GLU A 142 8.78 -6.15 -20.10
CA GLU A 142 9.59 -5.57 -19.04
C GLU A 142 8.94 -4.25 -18.58
N VAL A 143 7.99 -4.37 -17.64
CA VAL A 143 7.26 -3.23 -17.09
C VAL A 143 8.25 -2.35 -16.31
N THR A 144 8.72 -1.27 -16.93
CA THR A 144 9.51 -0.25 -16.25
C THR A 144 8.64 0.43 -15.21
N ARG A 145 8.93 0.18 -13.93
CA ARG A 145 8.19 0.71 -12.78
C ARG A 145 8.73 2.09 -12.40
N HIS A 146 7.85 3.08 -12.32
CA HIS A 146 8.18 4.37 -11.71
C HIS A 146 7.56 4.44 -10.31
N PHE A 147 8.33 4.91 -9.33
CA PHE A 147 7.90 5.02 -7.94
C PHE A 147 7.94 6.47 -7.45
N ALA A 148 7.15 6.72 -6.40
CA ALA A 148 7.21 7.87 -5.50
C ALA A 148 6.73 7.42 -4.11
N LEU A 149 6.86 8.27 -3.09
CA LEU A 149 6.05 8.24 -1.86
C LEU A 149 5.74 9.68 -1.40
N LYS A 150 4.61 10.27 -1.82
CA LYS A 150 4.18 11.56 -1.22
C LYS A 150 3.93 11.38 0.29
N ASP A 151 4.13 12.47 1.03
CA ASP A 151 4.18 12.51 2.50
C ASP A 151 3.00 11.74 3.15
N PRO A 152 3.26 10.79 4.07
CA PRO A 152 2.20 10.02 4.71
C PRO A 152 1.29 10.86 5.62
N ASP A 153 1.70 12.02 6.13
CA ASP A 153 1.01 12.67 7.27
C ASP A 153 0.30 13.99 6.89
N ALA A 154 0.15 14.28 5.59
CA ALA A 154 -0.53 15.47 5.07
C ALA A 154 -2.05 15.27 4.86
N TYR A 155 -2.82 16.32 5.15
CA TYR A 155 -4.22 16.48 4.73
C TYR A 155 -4.22 17.17 3.36
N LEU A 156 -5.10 16.76 2.46
CA LEU A 156 -5.35 17.47 1.20
C LEU A 156 -6.66 18.25 1.34
N THR A 157 -6.63 19.55 1.02
CA THR A 157 -7.79 20.43 1.06
C THR A 157 -8.16 20.83 -0.37
N ALA A 158 -9.40 21.25 -0.63
CA ALA A 158 -9.83 21.67 -1.97
C ALA A 158 -9.01 22.83 -2.56
N THR A 159 -8.29 23.58 -1.71
CA THR A 159 -7.14 24.36 -2.13
C THR A 159 -5.96 23.44 -2.46
N GLU A 160 -5.84 23.10 -3.75
CA GLU A 160 -4.53 22.95 -4.41
C GLU A 160 -3.58 24.05 -3.91
N PHE A 161 -2.26 23.83 -3.97
CA PHE A 161 -1.30 24.89 -3.63
C PHE A 161 -1.45 26.09 -4.58
N SER A 162 -2.30 27.03 -4.17
CA SER A 162 -2.32 28.40 -4.65
C SER A 162 -1.38 29.18 -3.73
N PRO A 163 -0.26 29.71 -4.24
CA PRO A 163 0.51 30.72 -3.52
C PRO A 163 -0.44 31.81 -3.03
N SER A 164 -0.18 32.38 -1.85
CA SER A 164 -1.06 33.34 -1.17
C SER A 164 -1.20 34.69 -1.92
N GLY A 165 -1.95 34.70 -3.03
CA GLY A 165 -2.23 35.89 -3.83
C GLY A 165 -3.14 35.61 -5.04
N PRO A 166 -3.99 36.57 -5.45
CA PRO A 166 -4.87 36.46 -6.62
C PRO A 166 -4.20 36.96 -7.92
N GLU A 167 -2.86 37.03 -7.96
CA GLU A 167 -2.06 37.59 -9.06
C GLU A 167 -0.89 36.64 -9.36
N ASN A 168 -0.73 36.25 -10.63
CA ASN A 168 0.29 35.29 -11.06
C ASN A 168 1.72 35.81 -10.79
N VAL A 169 2.60 34.92 -10.33
CA VAL A 169 4.00 35.20 -10.00
C VAL A 169 4.91 34.99 -11.21
N LEU A 170 4.62 34.00 -12.05
CA LEU A 170 5.33 33.69 -13.29
C LEU A 170 4.68 34.40 -14.49
N PRO A 171 5.50 34.95 -15.42
CA PRO A 171 5.03 35.43 -16.71
C PRO A 171 4.28 34.34 -17.49
N GLN A 172 3.02 34.59 -17.83
CA GLN A 172 2.21 33.65 -18.61
C GLN A 172 2.62 33.71 -20.09
N VAL A 173 3.08 32.57 -20.63
CA VAL A 173 3.60 32.45 -22.00
C VAL A 173 2.74 31.45 -22.77
N ARG A 174 2.15 31.90 -23.89
CA ARG A 174 1.43 31.05 -24.84
C ARG A 174 2.37 30.08 -25.55
N LEU A 175 1.86 28.94 -26.02
CA LEU A 175 2.66 27.97 -26.77
C LEU A 175 3.34 28.53 -28.03
N ASP A 176 2.70 29.49 -28.71
CA ASP A 176 3.20 30.15 -29.92
C ASP A 176 4.16 31.33 -29.65
N ALA A 177 4.36 31.71 -28.39
CA ALA A 177 5.19 32.84 -27.99
C ALA A 177 6.63 32.42 -27.57
N PRO A 178 7.63 33.32 -27.68
CA PRO A 178 8.94 33.13 -27.07
C PRO A 178 8.85 33.01 -25.54
N ASP A 179 9.67 32.13 -24.97
CA ASP A 179 9.73 31.85 -23.52
C ASP A 179 10.80 32.67 -22.77
N ASP A 180 11.40 33.68 -23.43
CA ASP A 180 12.36 34.59 -22.81
C ASP A 180 11.86 35.23 -21.50
N PRO A 181 10.59 35.70 -21.37
CA PRO A 181 10.09 36.24 -20.10
C PRO A 181 10.13 35.25 -18.94
N LEU A 182 9.81 33.97 -19.20
CA LEU A 182 9.92 32.90 -18.20
C LEU A 182 11.38 32.62 -17.85
N ARG A 183 12.25 32.55 -18.86
CA ARG A 183 13.70 32.30 -18.68
C ARG A 183 14.37 33.40 -17.87
N ASP A 184 14.08 34.66 -18.17
CA ASP A 184 14.62 35.82 -17.46
C ASP A 184 14.16 35.84 -16.01
N PHE A 185 12.86 35.62 -15.77
CA PHE A 185 12.31 35.52 -14.42
C PHE A 185 12.98 34.39 -13.62
N LEU A 186 12.99 33.17 -14.16
CA LEU A 186 13.56 31.98 -13.50
C LEU A 186 15.08 32.15 -13.27
N THR A 187 15.82 32.73 -14.21
CA THR A 187 17.25 33.04 -14.04
C THR A 187 17.47 34.07 -12.93
N SER A 188 16.65 35.14 -12.87
CA SER A 188 16.76 36.16 -11.82
C SER A 188 16.46 35.63 -10.41
N ARG A 189 15.57 34.64 -10.29
CA ARG A 189 15.18 34.02 -9.01
C ARG A 189 16.11 32.90 -8.59
N LEU A 190 16.46 32.01 -9.52
CA LEU A 190 17.14 30.74 -9.21
C LEU A 190 18.67 30.82 -9.38
N GLY A 191 19.16 31.79 -10.15
CA GLY A 191 20.57 31.98 -10.48
C GLY A 191 20.97 31.16 -11.71
N SER A 192 22.12 30.48 -11.65
CA SER A 192 22.59 29.62 -12.74
C SER A 192 21.68 28.39 -12.89
N VAL A 193 20.87 28.38 -13.96
CA VAL A 193 19.98 27.29 -14.38
C VAL A 193 20.07 27.08 -15.89
N GLN A 194 19.65 25.91 -16.35
CA GLN A 194 19.56 25.49 -17.73
C GLN A 194 18.07 25.28 -18.10
N PHE A 195 17.76 25.34 -19.40
CA PHE A 195 16.41 25.25 -19.92
C PHE A 195 16.31 24.28 -21.11
N TYR A 196 15.25 23.49 -21.16
CA TYR A 196 14.88 22.66 -22.31
C TYR A 196 13.38 22.84 -22.60
N ARG A 197 13.02 23.28 -23.81
CA ARG A 197 11.64 23.50 -24.24
C ARG A 197 11.26 22.52 -25.33
N GLN A 198 10.16 21.80 -25.15
CA GLN A 198 9.61 20.89 -26.16
C GLN A 198 8.09 20.77 -26.00
N GLY A 199 7.34 21.06 -27.07
CA GLY A 199 5.87 21.13 -27.00
C GLY A 199 5.41 22.16 -25.96
N PRO A 200 4.44 21.83 -25.09
CA PRO A 200 3.98 22.73 -24.04
C PRO A 200 4.91 22.81 -22.83
N PHE A 201 6.01 22.06 -22.77
CA PHE A 201 6.84 21.97 -21.57
C PHE A 201 8.11 22.81 -21.66
N LEU A 202 8.36 23.63 -20.63
CA LEU A 202 9.64 24.28 -20.36
C LEU A 202 10.26 23.68 -19.09
N LEU A 203 11.23 22.79 -19.27
CA LEU A 203 11.99 22.21 -18.16
C LEU A 203 13.09 23.19 -17.74
N CYS A 204 13.23 23.42 -16.44
CA CYS A 204 14.24 24.29 -15.85
C CYS A 204 14.90 23.61 -14.64
N GLY A 205 16.22 23.71 -14.52
CA GLY A 205 16.96 23.12 -13.40
C GLY A 205 18.47 23.41 -13.46
N ARG A 206 19.23 22.89 -12.50
CA ARG A 206 20.71 22.97 -12.51
C ARG A 206 21.41 21.84 -13.26
N GLU A 207 20.66 20.79 -13.60
CA GLU A 207 21.17 19.73 -14.47
C GLU A 207 21.43 20.29 -15.88
N ASN A 208 22.35 19.66 -16.62
CA ASN A 208 22.66 20.10 -17.98
C ASN A 208 21.52 19.81 -18.96
N MET A 209 21.52 20.48 -20.12
CA MET A 209 20.51 20.30 -21.18
C MET A 209 20.21 18.83 -21.51
N ALA A 210 21.21 17.94 -21.54
CA ALA A 210 21.02 16.53 -21.89
C ALA A 210 20.26 15.72 -20.81
N GLU A 211 20.46 16.03 -19.52
CA GLU A 211 19.66 15.44 -18.45
C GLU A 211 18.23 16.03 -18.41
N LEU A 212 18.05 17.32 -18.71
CA LEU A 212 16.72 17.92 -18.87
C LEU A 212 15.94 17.27 -20.04
N GLU A 213 16.58 17.13 -21.20
CA GLU A 213 16.02 16.41 -22.35
C GLU A 213 15.64 14.98 -21.99
N LYS A 214 16.53 14.24 -21.32
CA LYS A 214 16.28 12.88 -20.83
C LYS A 214 15.11 12.81 -19.86
N HIS A 215 14.89 13.83 -19.03
CA HIS A 215 13.72 13.94 -18.17
C HIS A 215 12.42 14.13 -18.97
N TYR A 216 12.44 14.97 -20.02
CA TYR A 216 11.31 15.07 -20.95
C TYR A 216 11.04 13.74 -21.69
N GLN A 217 12.07 13.13 -22.27
CA GLN A 217 11.93 11.91 -23.08
C GLN A 217 11.51 10.67 -22.26
N LYS A 218 11.95 10.55 -21.00
CA LYS A 218 11.62 9.38 -20.16
C LYS A 218 10.44 9.59 -19.20
N GLY A 219 10.14 10.83 -18.83
CA GLY A 219 9.14 11.16 -17.80
C GLY A 219 7.88 11.82 -18.33
N ILE A 220 7.95 12.50 -19.47
CA ILE A 220 6.86 13.37 -19.95
C ILE A 220 6.26 12.86 -21.25
N VAL A 221 7.04 12.76 -22.33
CA VAL A 221 6.50 12.73 -23.71
C VAL A 221 5.45 11.64 -23.97
N ASP A 222 5.72 10.39 -23.59
CA ASP A 222 4.80 9.28 -23.84
C ASP A 222 3.66 9.25 -22.82
N ALA A 223 3.91 9.61 -21.57
CA ALA A 223 2.89 9.69 -20.54
C ALA A 223 1.88 10.81 -20.83
N TYR A 224 2.35 11.99 -21.21
CA TYR A 224 1.52 13.11 -21.69
C TYR A 224 0.67 12.70 -22.90
N ARG A 225 1.26 12.04 -23.90
CA ARG A 225 0.52 11.56 -25.08
C ARG A 225 -0.55 10.54 -24.71
N PHE A 226 -0.23 9.58 -23.84
CA PHE A 226 -1.18 8.59 -23.35
C PHE A 226 -2.31 9.24 -22.54
N ILE A 227 -1.98 10.04 -21.52
CA ILE A 227 -2.95 10.69 -20.64
C ILE A 227 -3.91 11.58 -21.44
N ARG A 228 -3.40 12.41 -22.37
CA ARG A 228 -4.28 13.20 -23.25
C ARG A 228 -5.23 12.33 -24.08
N SER A 229 -4.75 11.21 -24.61
CA SER A 229 -5.58 10.29 -25.39
C SER A 229 -6.62 9.54 -24.54
N GLU A 230 -6.26 9.09 -23.34
CA GLU A 230 -7.11 8.32 -22.43
C GLU A 230 -8.27 9.16 -21.92
N TYR A 231 -7.97 10.37 -21.41
CA TYR A 231 -8.95 11.26 -20.79
C TYR A 231 -9.66 12.18 -21.81
N GLY A 232 -9.01 12.46 -22.95
CA GLY A 232 -9.52 13.36 -23.99
C GLY A 232 -9.12 14.82 -23.78
N PHE A 233 -8.07 15.07 -23.00
CA PHE A 233 -7.58 16.42 -22.70
C PHE A 233 -7.04 17.13 -23.95
N LYS A 234 -7.33 18.43 -24.04
CA LYS A 234 -6.80 19.32 -25.07
C LYS A 234 -5.28 19.53 -24.90
N GLU A 235 -4.68 20.18 -25.89
CA GLU A 235 -3.35 20.77 -25.72
C GLU A 235 -3.49 21.94 -24.72
N PRO A 236 -2.58 22.11 -23.76
CA PRO A 236 -2.47 23.37 -23.02
C PRO A 236 -2.28 24.55 -23.98
N ASP A 237 -2.96 25.67 -23.76
CA ASP A 237 -2.75 26.90 -24.56
C ASP A 237 -1.49 27.69 -24.10
N SER A 238 -1.01 27.39 -22.88
CA SER A 238 0.12 28.03 -22.20
C SER A 238 1.25 27.03 -21.90
N VAL A 239 2.46 27.55 -21.74
CA VAL A 239 3.65 26.77 -21.38
C VAL A 239 3.56 26.30 -19.93
N ILE A 240 3.64 24.98 -19.73
CA ILE A 240 3.81 24.34 -18.42
C ILE A 240 5.30 24.38 -18.06
N THR A 241 5.63 25.10 -17.01
CA THR A 241 7.01 25.16 -16.48
C THR A 241 7.24 23.97 -15.55
N ALA A 242 8.34 23.23 -15.75
CA ALA A 242 8.67 22.03 -15.00
C ALA A 242 10.03 22.15 -14.29
N LEU A 243 10.01 22.25 -12.96
CA LEU A 243 11.20 22.20 -12.12
C LEU A 243 11.43 20.76 -11.63
N LEU A 244 12.41 20.09 -12.23
CA LEU A 244 12.72 18.69 -11.95
C LEU A 244 14.12 18.58 -11.33
N SER A 245 14.24 17.79 -10.26
CA SER A 245 15.52 17.45 -9.67
C SER A 245 15.42 16.12 -8.92
N LYS A 246 16.56 15.46 -8.74
CA LYS A 246 16.68 14.27 -7.88
C LYS A 246 16.79 14.66 -6.39
N ASN A 247 16.97 15.95 -6.09
CA ASN A 247 17.16 16.51 -4.75
C ASN A 247 15.94 17.35 -4.30
N PRO A 248 15.12 16.89 -3.33
CA PRO A 248 13.97 17.66 -2.84
C PRO A 248 14.37 19.01 -2.24
N ASN A 249 15.51 19.08 -1.56
CA ASN A 249 15.98 20.30 -0.88
C ASN A 249 16.32 21.43 -1.87
N GLU A 250 16.68 21.08 -3.11
CA GLU A 250 16.89 22.05 -4.18
C GLU A 250 15.57 22.57 -4.73
N LEU A 251 14.59 21.67 -4.96
CA LEU A 251 13.26 22.06 -5.43
C LEU A 251 12.51 22.93 -4.44
N ILE A 252 12.62 22.62 -3.14
CA ILE A 252 12.10 23.46 -2.07
C ILE A 252 12.77 24.84 -2.10
N SER A 253 14.11 24.89 -2.22
CA SER A 253 14.83 26.17 -2.34
C SER A 253 14.42 26.96 -3.59
N PHE A 254 14.04 26.31 -4.68
CA PHE A 254 13.51 26.99 -5.87
C PHE A 254 12.08 27.50 -5.62
N ALA A 255 11.21 26.68 -5.04
CA ALA A 255 9.85 27.07 -4.69
C ALA A 255 9.83 28.28 -3.73
N GLU A 256 10.66 28.30 -2.69
CA GLU A 256 10.79 29.44 -1.76
C GLU A 256 11.36 30.71 -2.42
N LYS A 257 12.16 30.58 -3.48
CA LYS A 257 12.69 31.75 -4.23
C LYS A 257 11.66 32.35 -5.18
N ILE A 258 10.76 31.52 -5.71
CA ILE A 258 9.63 31.95 -6.54
C ILE A 258 8.53 32.53 -5.63
N TYR A 259 8.20 31.83 -4.55
CA TYR A 259 7.15 32.16 -3.58
C TYR A 259 7.74 32.50 -2.18
N PRO A 260 8.35 33.67 -1.99
CA PRO A 260 9.09 34.01 -0.76
C PRO A 260 8.22 34.16 0.51
N GLN A 261 6.90 34.25 0.36
CA GLN A 261 5.97 34.24 1.50
C GLN A 261 5.62 32.83 1.97
N GLU A 262 5.80 31.82 1.10
CA GLU A 262 5.43 30.44 1.36
C GLU A 262 6.54 29.68 2.07
N ARG A 263 6.18 28.67 2.85
CA ARG A 263 7.13 27.80 3.56
C ARG A 263 6.76 26.35 3.33
N PHE A 264 7.72 25.56 2.85
CA PHE A 264 7.50 24.17 2.51
C PHE A 264 8.18 23.24 3.52
N PRO A 265 7.58 22.06 3.82
CA PRO A 265 8.15 21.12 4.79
C PRO A 265 9.47 20.54 4.28
N TYR A 266 10.57 20.91 4.95
CA TYR A 266 11.95 20.71 4.47
C TYR A 266 12.52 19.29 4.68
N TYR A 267 11.69 18.25 4.55
CA TYR A 267 12.04 16.86 4.93
C TYR A 267 11.66 15.76 3.93
N ASN A 268 10.62 15.91 3.11
CA ASN A 268 10.07 14.81 2.31
C ASN A 268 10.97 14.44 1.10
N PRO A 269 11.43 13.17 0.95
CA PRO A 269 12.21 12.72 -0.21
C PRO A 269 11.49 12.82 -1.56
N TYR A 270 10.15 12.95 -1.57
CA TYR A 270 9.30 13.05 -2.76
C TYR A 270 8.46 14.33 -2.74
N PHE A 271 9.13 15.46 -3.00
CA PHE A 271 8.51 16.77 -3.06
C PHE A 271 7.80 16.99 -4.42
N GLY A 272 6.53 17.36 -4.36
CA GLY A 272 5.65 17.54 -5.52
C GLY A 272 4.66 18.66 -5.27
N ILE A 273 4.59 19.61 -6.21
CA ILE A 273 3.67 20.76 -6.21
C ILE A 273 3.25 21.05 -7.65
N TYR A 274 1.96 21.31 -7.88
CA TYR A 274 1.46 22.07 -9.01
C TYR A 274 0.85 23.39 -8.52
N ALA A 275 1.35 24.52 -9.03
CA ALA A 275 0.83 25.86 -8.77
C ALA A 275 0.01 26.31 -9.99
N LYS A 276 -1.32 26.16 -9.89
CA LYS A 276 -2.30 26.36 -10.98
C LYS A 276 -2.17 27.70 -11.69
N ASN A 277 -2.22 28.80 -10.94
CA ASN A 277 -2.16 30.17 -11.48
C ASN A 277 -0.86 30.46 -12.27
N ASP A 278 0.21 29.72 -11.99
CA ASP A 278 1.53 29.93 -12.57
C ASP A 278 1.92 28.88 -13.62
N HIS A 279 1.05 27.90 -13.89
CA HIS A 279 1.33 26.72 -14.73
C HIS A 279 2.67 26.05 -14.38
N LEU A 280 3.04 26.06 -13.10
CA LEU A 280 4.32 25.59 -12.59
C LEU A 280 4.15 24.25 -11.89
N LEU A 281 4.76 23.20 -12.43
CA LEU A 281 4.96 21.94 -11.72
C LEU A 281 6.39 21.86 -11.17
N VAL A 282 6.52 21.35 -9.95
CA VAL A 282 7.77 21.13 -9.23
C VAL A 282 7.74 19.69 -8.75
N ALA A 283 8.64 18.83 -9.21
CA ALA A 283 8.57 17.40 -8.91
C ALA A 283 9.95 16.74 -8.76
N THR A 284 10.12 15.98 -7.67
CA THR A 284 11.25 15.07 -7.51
C THR A 284 11.20 13.94 -8.51
N VAL A 285 12.35 13.61 -9.11
CA VAL A 285 12.50 12.51 -10.08
C VAL A 285 13.49 11.42 -9.63
N GLY A 286 13.93 11.46 -8.37
CA GLY A 286 14.94 10.56 -7.82
C GLY A 286 14.49 9.09 -7.66
N GLY A 287 13.21 8.86 -7.34
CA GLY A 287 12.61 7.51 -7.25
C GLY A 287 12.00 6.99 -8.56
N GLY A 288 12.10 7.77 -9.64
CA GLY A 288 11.28 7.63 -10.84
C GLY A 288 10.35 8.83 -11.02
N TYR A 289 9.46 8.76 -11.99
CA TYR A 289 8.60 9.88 -12.40
C TYR A 289 7.23 9.91 -11.70
N GLY A 290 6.99 9.09 -10.68
CA GLY A 290 5.67 9.00 -10.02
C GLY A 290 5.14 10.35 -9.54
N THR A 291 5.98 11.15 -8.88
CA THR A 291 5.62 12.50 -8.43
C THR A 291 5.35 13.44 -9.61
N LEU A 292 6.16 13.37 -10.67
CA LEU A 292 5.97 14.17 -11.89
C LEU A 292 4.63 13.85 -12.58
N LEU A 293 4.26 12.57 -12.68
CA LEU A 293 2.99 12.17 -13.31
C LEU A 293 1.77 12.60 -12.51
N HIS A 294 1.89 12.66 -11.18
CA HIS A 294 0.86 13.20 -10.29
C HIS A 294 0.67 14.72 -10.51
N GLU A 295 1.73 15.53 -10.44
CA GLU A 295 1.62 16.97 -10.71
C GLU A 295 1.23 17.29 -12.16
N LEU A 296 1.64 16.46 -13.13
CA LEU A 296 1.24 16.59 -14.53
C LEU A 296 -0.27 16.34 -14.70
N MET A 297 -0.86 15.40 -13.95
CA MET A 297 -2.30 15.18 -14.00
C MET A 297 -3.07 16.40 -13.47
N HIS A 298 -2.63 16.99 -12.36
CA HIS A 298 -3.20 18.25 -11.85
C HIS A 298 -3.18 19.34 -12.91
N ALA A 299 -2.03 19.54 -13.60
CA ALA A 299 -1.91 20.53 -14.66
C ALA A 299 -2.91 20.32 -15.81
N LEU A 300 -3.09 19.07 -16.26
CA LEU A 300 -3.99 18.76 -17.38
C LEU A 300 -5.47 18.84 -16.99
N ILE A 301 -5.82 18.48 -15.74
CA ILE A 301 -7.19 18.64 -15.23
C ILE A 301 -7.51 20.11 -14.99
N ALA A 302 -6.57 20.91 -14.47
CA ALA A 302 -6.77 22.33 -14.22
C ALA A 302 -7.06 23.11 -15.51
N ASP A 303 -6.40 22.78 -16.63
CA ASP A 303 -6.67 23.36 -17.95
C ASP A 303 -8.01 22.87 -18.56
N ASP A 304 -8.36 21.59 -18.41
CA ASP A 304 -9.50 20.99 -19.12
C ASP A 304 -10.82 21.05 -18.33
N CYS A 305 -10.78 21.04 -17.00
CA CYS A 305 -11.93 21.16 -16.09
C CYS A 305 -11.51 21.84 -14.76
N PRO A 306 -11.41 23.19 -14.72
CA PRO A 306 -10.95 23.93 -13.54
C PRO A 306 -11.78 23.71 -12.26
N GLU A 307 -13.05 23.30 -12.44
CA GLU A 307 -14.08 23.05 -11.41
C GLU A 307 -14.22 21.55 -11.06
N ALA A 308 -13.26 20.71 -11.44
CA ALA A 308 -13.30 19.28 -11.13
C ALA A 308 -13.29 19.05 -9.60
N PRO A 309 -14.14 18.16 -9.06
CA PRO A 309 -14.20 17.93 -7.63
C PRO A 309 -12.92 17.26 -7.13
N LEU A 310 -12.46 17.65 -5.93
CA LEU A 310 -11.16 17.26 -5.38
C LEU A 310 -10.87 15.76 -5.43
N TRP A 311 -11.87 14.91 -5.14
CA TRP A 311 -11.73 13.46 -5.17
C TRP A 311 -11.37 12.91 -6.56
N LEU A 312 -11.84 13.56 -7.62
CA LEU A 312 -11.56 13.17 -9.00
C LEU A 312 -10.17 13.66 -9.40
N VAL A 313 -9.83 14.90 -9.04
CA VAL A 313 -8.50 15.51 -9.24
C VAL A 313 -7.42 14.64 -8.58
N GLU A 314 -7.54 14.41 -7.27
CA GLU A 314 -6.58 13.61 -6.50
C GLU A 314 -6.63 12.12 -6.79
N GLY A 315 -7.80 11.57 -7.14
CA GLY A 315 -7.91 10.17 -7.55
C GLY A 315 -7.14 9.89 -8.84
N LEU A 316 -7.32 10.73 -9.87
CA LEU A 316 -6.62 10.59 -11.14
C LEU A 316 -5.13 10.93 -11.01
N ALA A 317 -4.78 11.94 -10.22
CA ALA A 317 -3.38 12.29 -9.97
C ALA A 317 -2.66 11.21 -9.17
N THR A 318 -3.30 10.63 -8.15
CA THR A 318 -2.69 9.51 -7.42
C THR A 318 -2.51 8.29 -8.31
N LEU A 319 -3.47 7.91 -9.17
CA LEU A 319 -3.44 6.69 -10.00
C LEU A 319 -2.05 6.36 -10.59
N TYR A 320 -1.33 7.33 -11.15
CA TYR A 320 -0.04 7.13 -11.81
C TYR A 320 1.22 7.30 -10.91
N GLU A 321 1.08 7.64 -9.61
CA GLU A 321 2.18 7.75 -8.61
C GLU A 321 3.10 6.52 -8.57
N ARG A 322 2.51 5.34 -8.73
CA ARG A 322 3.22 4.11 -9.08
C ARG A 322 2.54 3.56 -10.32
N SER A 323 3.31 3.46 -11.40
CA SER A 323 2.79 3.08 -12.71
C SER A 323 3.83 2.29 -13.48
N GLY A 324 3.36 1.63 -14.53
CA GLY A 324 4.19 0.81 -15.41
C GLY A 324 3.67 0.79 -16.83
N TRP A 325 4.59 0.80 -17.80
CA TRP A 325 4.26 0.66 -19.21
C TRP A 325 4.00 -0.79 -19.59
N THR A 326 2.85 -1.03 -20.21
CA THR A 326 2.64 -2.16 -21.12
C THR A 326 3.00 -1.75 -22.54
N THR A 327 2.88 -2.68 -23.51
CA THR A 327 3.07 -2.37 -24.95
C THR A 327 2.05 -1.39 -25.53
N ARG A 328 0.97 -1.04 -24.81
CA ARG A 328 -0.14 -0.20 -25.32
C ARG A 328 -0.61 0.91 -24.38
N ARG A 329 -0.35 0.81 -23.08
CA ARG A 329 -0.98 1.62 -22.03
C ARG A 329 -0.07 1.79 -20.81
N LEU A 330 -0.13 2.97 -20.21
CA LEU A 330 0.41 3.22 -18.86
C LEU A 330 -0.64 2.73 -17.84
N LEU A 331 -0.29 1.72 -17.05
CA LEU A 331 -1.18 1.18 -16.02
C LEU A 331 -0.85 1.75 -14.64
N GLY A 332 -1.87 2.05 -13.85
CA GLY A 332 -1.71 2.27 -12.42
C GLY A 332 -1.33 0.97 -11.70
N LEU A 333 -0.42 1.05 -10.72
CA LEU A 333 -0.01 -0.10 -9.91
C LEU A 333 -0.37 0.09 -8.43
N PRO A 334 -0.64 -0.97 -7.65
CA PRO A 334 -0.77 -0.89 -6.19
C PRO A 334 0.50 -0.28 -5.54
N ASN A 335 0.38 0.52 -4.49
CA ASN A 335 1.53 1.22 -3.87
C ASN A 335 1.42 1.31 -2.33
N TRP A 336 2.27 2.14 -1.69
CA TRP A 336 2.34 2.32 -0.23
C TRP A 336 1.00 2.67 0.44
N ARG A 337 0.02 3.21 -0.31
CA ARG A 337 -1.32 3.49 0.20
C ARG A 337 -2.08 2.20 0.57
N MET A 338 -1.70 1.05 0.02
CA MET A 338 -2.25 -0.27 0.36
C MET A 338 -1.88 -0.74 1.77
N ASP A 339 -0.80 -0.22 2.37
CA ASP A 339 -0.45 -0.51 3.77
C ASP A 339 -1.63 -0.11 4.67
N ILE A 340 -2.09 1.14 4.53
CA ILE A 340 -3.21 1.76 5.26
C ILE A 340 -4.48 0.94 5.14
N ILE A 341 -4.89 0.66 3.90
CA ILE A 341 -6.10 -0.12 3.58
C ILE A 341 -6.06 -1.49 4.27
N SER A 342 -4.88 -2.12 4.35
CA SER A 342 -4.73 -3.44 4.95
C SER A 342 -4.82 -3.47 6.49
N TYR A 343 -4.72 -2.31 7.16
CA TYR A 343 -4.96 -2.15 8.59
C TYR A 343 -6.40 -1.73 8.93
N GLN A 344 -7.14 -1.22 7.94
CA GLN A 344 -8.52 -0.75 8.11
C GLN A 344 -9.53 -1.80 7.61
N ARG A 345 -10.81 -1.59 7.92
CA ARG A 345 -11.89 -2.48 7.44
C ARG A 345 -12.08 -2.32 5.92
N PRO A 346 -12.61 -3.34 5.21
CA PRO A 346 -13.00 -3.17 3.81
C PRO A 346 -14.09 -2.08 3.70
N VAL A 347 -13.77 -1.02 2.95
CA VAL A 347 -14.72 0.02 2.54
C VAL A 347 -15.62 -0.52 1.45
N LYS A 348 -16.92 -0.24 1.54
CA LYS A 348 -17.92 -0.67 0.56
C LYS A 348 -18.08 0.35 -0.57
N LEU A 349 -18.55 -0.08 -1.74
CA LEU A 349 -18.81 0.85 -2.85
C LEU A 349 -19.80 1.96 -2.46
N ALA A 350 -20.82 1.63 -1.67
CA ALA A 350 -21.81 2.58 -1.17
C ALA A 350 -21.25 3.66 -0.22
N GLU A 351 -20.06 3.47 0.34
CA GLU A 351 -19.43 4.45 1.24
C GLU A 351 -18.68 5.56 0.49
N PHE A 352 -18.41 5.38 -0.82
CA PHE A 352 -17.68 6.36 -1.61
C PHE A 352 -18.43 7.68 -1.85
N GLU A 353 -19.77 7.70 -1.81
CA GLU A 353 -20.51 8.96 -1.90
C GLU A 353 -20.20 9.89 -0.71
N ARG A 354 -20.04 9.30 0.50
CA ARG A 354 -19.59 10.02 1.70
C ARG A 354 -18.15 10.53 1.55
N ILE A 355 -17.29 9.76 0.87
CA ILE A 355 -15.88 10.10 0.68
C ILE A 355 -15.72 11.23 -0.35
N THR A 356 -16.41 11.11 -1.48
CA THR A 356 -16.33 12.03 -2.63
C THR A 356 -17.05 13.37 -2.42
N GLY A 357 -17.98 13.44 -1.47
CA GLY A 357 -18.65 14.68 -1.07
C GLY A 357 -17.92 15.56 -0.05
N GLN A 358 -16.67 15.26 0.33
CA GLN A 358 -15.90 16.05 1.29
C GLN A 358 -15.09 17.17 0.62
N GLU A 359 -15.02 18.34 1.28
CA GLU A 359 -14.16 19.47 0.88
C GLU A 359 -12.68 19.27 1.23
N GLU A 360 -12.40 18.33 2.15
CA GLU A 360 -11.06 17.89 2.53
C GLU A 360 -10.97 16.37 2.34
N ILE A 361 -9.82 15.88 1.90
CA ILE A 361 -9.54 14.45 1.77
C ILE A 361 -8.45 14.07 2.77
N HIS A 362 -8.85 13.26 3.75
CA HIS A 362 -7.91 12.61 4.66
C HIS A 362 -7.05 11.59 3.89
N ARG A 363 -5.82 11.39 4.36
CA ARG A 363 -4.85 10.42 3.80
C ARG A 363 -5.42 9.02 3.59
N ASP A 364 -6.29 8.57 4.49
CA ASP A 364 -6.93 7.25 4.43
C ASP A 364 -8.03 7.21 3.36
N ASP A 365 -8.89 8.23 3.31
CA ASP A 365 -9.89 8.41 2.25
C ASP A 365 -9.21 8.48 0.86
N LEU A 366 -8.05 9.14 0.74
CA LEU A 366 -7.25 9.15 -0.49
C LEU A 366 -6.73 7.76 -0.89
N ALA A 367 -6.39 6.91 0.08
CA ALA A 367 -5.99 5.53 -0.21
C ALA A 367 -7.16 4.74 -0.82
N PHE A 368 -8.37 4.89 -0.27
CA PHE A 368 -9.58 4.28 -0.83
C PHE A 368 -9.94 4.85 -2.21
N ILE A 369 -9.83 6.17 -2.42
CA ILE A 369 -10.02 6.80 -3.74
C ILE A 369 -9.01 6.23 -4.76
N ARG A 370 -7.73 6.11 -4.41
CA ARG A 370 -6.72 5.47 -5.28
C ARG A 370 -7.11 4.04 -5.65
N LEU A 371 -7.61 3.27 -4.69
CA LEU A 371 -8.05 1.89 -4.90
C LEU A 371 -9.28 1.82 -5.81
N LEU A 372 -10.23 2.75 -5.68
CA LEU A 372 -11.37 2.88 -6.60
C LEU A 372 -10.91 3.23 -8.02
N MET A 373 -9.98 4.17 -8.17
CA MET A 373 -9.42 4.52 -9.48
C MET A 373 -8.70 3.34 -10.12
N LEU A 374 -7.92 2.57 -9.35
CA LEU A 374 -7.31 1.33 -9.84
C LEU A 374 -8.36 0.28 -10.28
N PHE A 375 -9.49 0.15 -9.57
CA PHE A 375 -10.58 -0.75 -9.96
C PHE A 375 -11.26 -0.31 -11.27
N ILE A 376 -11.42 0.99 -11.48
CA ILE A 376 -12.00 1.55 -12.71
C ILE A 376 -11.00 1.51 -13.88
N ASP A 377 -9.70 1.66 -13.60
CA ASP A 377 -8.58 1.53 -14.56
C ASP A 377 -8.44 0.06 -15.04
N ASP A 378 -8.62 -0.92 -14.16
CA ASP A 378 -8.68 -2.37 -14.46
C ASP A 378 -9.80 -2.75 -15.44
N LYS A 379 -10.91 -1.99 -15.45
CA LYS A 379 -12.01 -2.14 -16.44
C LYS A 379 -11.86 -1.24 -17.68
N GLU A 380 -10.73 -0.55 -17.82
CA GLU A 380 -10.44 0.41 -18.89
C GLU A 380 -11.50 1.53 -19.00
N GLN A 381 -12.18 1.89 -17.90
CA GLN A 381 -13.24 2.90 -17.89
C GLN A 381 -12.84 4.24 -17.25
N VAL A 382 -11.56 4.44 -16.89
CA VAL A 382 -11.12 5.65 -16.15
C VAL A 382 -11.22 6.94 -17.00
N GLY A 383 -10.85 6.91 -18.28
CA GLY A 383 -11.09 8.03 -19.18
C GLY A 383 -12.58 8.33 -19.39
N ARG A 384 -13.43 7.30 -19.32
CA ARG A 384 -14.89 7.44 -19.42
C ARG A 384 -15.48 8.05 -18.17
N LEU A 385 -15.03 7.62 -16.98
CA LEU A 385 -15.39 8.21 -15.69
C LEU A 385 -15.15 9.71 -15.72
N TYR A 386 -13.94 10.13 -16.09
CA TYR A 386 -13.58 11.54 -16.16
C TYR A 386 -14.50 12.34 -17.10
N ARG A 387 -14.70 11.87 -18.33
CA ARG A 387 -15.56 12.57 -19.32
C ARG A 387 -17.00 12.70 -18.86
N GLU A 388 -17.56 11.65 -18.26
CA GLU A 388 -18.93 11.66 -17.76
C GLU A 388 -19.07 12.57 -16.52
N ALA A 389 -18.12 12.51 -15.57
CA ALA A 389 -18.05 13.41 -14.42
C ALA A 389 -17.91 14.89 -14.83
N LYS A 390 -16.99 15.19 -15.76
CA LYS A 390 -16.87 16.52 -16.37
C LYS A 390 -18.17 16.99 -17.01
N SER A 391 -18.88 16.11 -17.72
CA SER A 391 -20.13 16.48 -18.42
C SER A 391 -21.32 16.74 -17.49
N GLN A 392 -21.34 16.09 -16.32
CA GLN A 392 -22.43 16.18 -15.34
C GLN A 392 -22.14 17.19 -14.22
N GLY A 393 -20.86 17.54 -14.01
CA GLY A 393 -20.42 18.49 -12.98
C GLY A 393 -20.90 18.09 -11.58
N ALA A 394 -21.44 19.05 -10.84
CA ALA A 394 -21.99 18.84 -9.50
C ALA A 394 -23.18 17.87 -9.41
N SER A 395 -23.76 17.42 -10.54
CA SER A 395 -24.81 16.38 -10.55
C SER A 395 -24.24 14.95 -10.65
N PHE A 396 -22.93 14.79 -10.81
CA PHE A 396 -22.30 13.48 -10.93
C PHE A 396 -22.27 12.74 -9.58
N SER A 397 -22.80 11.52 -9.55
CA SER A 397 -22.71 10.60 -8.41
C SER A 397 -21.87 9.39 -8.79
N ILE A 398 -20.80 9.12 -8.02
CA ILE A 398 -19.91 7.98 -8.27
C ILE A 398 -20.63 6.66 -7.98
N THR A 399 -21.47 6.60 -6.94
CA THR A 399 -22.20 5.37 -6.60
C THR A 399 -23.24 5.01 -7.65
N GLN A 400 -23.94 5.99 -8.21
CA GLN A 400 -24.84 5.78 -9.35
C GLN A 400 -24.07 5.38 -10.62
N TRP A 401 -22.93 6.03 -10.91
CA TRP A 401 -22.08 5.73 -12.08
C TRP A 401 -21.54 4.29 -12.08
N LEU A 402 -21.22 3.75 -10.91
CA LEU A 402 -20.83 2.36 -10.71
C LEU A 402 -22.03 1.42 -10.88
N HIS A 403 -23.16 1.72 -10.23
CA HIS A 403 -24.39 0.93 -10.29
C HIS A 403 -24.88 0.72 -11.73
N ASP A 404 -24.87 1.78 -12.54
CA ASP A 404 -25.44 1.76 -13.91
C ASP A 404 -24.64 0.94 -14.92
N ARG A 405 -23.44 0.48 -14.54
CA ARG A 405 -22.61 -0.47 -15.30
C ARG A 405 -22.84 -1.92 -14.89
N GLY A 406 -23.65 -2.16 -13.87
CA GLY A 406 -24.11 -3.49 -13.51
C GLY A 406 -23.03 -4.38 -12.89
N PRO A 407 -23.00 -5.68 -13.21
CA PRO A 407 -22.32 -6.68 -12.37
C PRO A 407 -20.79 -6.54 -12.30
N GLU A 408 -20.16 -5.93 -13.31
CA GLU A 408 -18.71 -5.72 -13.36
C GLU A 408 -18.20 -4.69 -12.32
N PHE A 409 -19.09 -3.82 -11.83
CA PHE A 409 -18.86 -2.90 -10.70
C PHE A 409 -19.70 -3.28 -9.46
N SER A 410 -20.03 -4.57 -9.29
CA SER A 410 -20.70 -5.06 -8.09
C SER A 410 -19.79 -5.02 -6.85
N GLU A 411 -20.40 -4.98 -5.67
CA GLU A 411 -19.69 -5.09 -4.38
C GLU A 411 -18.83 -6.37 -4.28
N GLN A 412 -19.25 -7.47 -4.93
CA GLN A 412 -18.44 -8.69 -5.03
C GLN A 412 -17.19 -8.47 -5.89
N ALA A 413 -17.35 -7.92 -7.11
CA ALA A 413 -16.23 -7.65 -8.01
C ALA A 413 -15.22 -6.66 -7.39
N TRP A 414 -15.72 -5.65 -6.68
CA TRP A 414 -14.91 -4.75 -5.86
C TRP A 414 -14.14 -5.51 -4.78
N GLN A 415 -14.82 -6.29 -3.94
CA GLN A 415 -14.17 -7.01 -2.85
C GLN A 415 -13.14 -8.04 -3.34
N GLU A 416 -13.38 -8.69 -4.47
CA GLU A 416 -12.42 -9.56 -5.16
C GLU A 416 -11.20 -8.78 -5.65
N PHE A 417 -11.41 -7.63 -6.31
CA PHE A 417 -10.35 -6.74 -6.78
C PHE A 417 -9.48 -6.22 -5.62
N VAL A 418 -10.09 -5.70 -4.55
CA VAL A 418 -9.37 -5.20 -3.36
C VAL A 418 -8.50 -6.29 -2.74
N ASN A 419 -9.04 -7.50 -2.56
CA ASN A 419 -8.29 -8.64 -2.03
C ASN A 419 -7.12 -9.02 -2.95
N HIS A 420 -7.34 -9.02 -4.26
CA HIS A 420 -6.28 -9.30 -5.25
C HIS A 420 -5.19 -8.23 -5.24
N SER A 421 -5.54 -6.94 -5.30
CA SER A 421 -4.58 -5.83 -5.29
C SER A 421 -3.72 -5.82 -4.02
N ILE A 422 -4.31 -6.06 -2.85
CA ILE A 422 -3.57 -6.16 -1.58
C ILE A 422 -2.64 -7.38 -1.58
N ALA A 423 -3.10 -8.54 -2.09
CA ALA A 423 -2.29 -9.75 -2.18
C ALA A 423 -1.10 -9.59 -3.12
N VAL A 424 -1.31 -9.03 -4.32
CA VAL A 424 -0.25 -8.72 -5.30
C VAL A 424 0.74 -7.73 -4.70
N TYR A 425 0.27 -6.64 -4.09
CA TYR A 425 1.13 -5.67 -3.43
C TYR A 425 1.98 -6.30 -2.32
N LYS A 426 1.38 -7.09 -1.41
CA LYS A 426 2.13 -7.78 -0.33
C LYS A 426 3.14 -8.78 -0.90
N ALA A 427 2.78 -9.54 -1.93
CA ALA A 427 3.71 -10.45 -2.62
C ALA A 427 4.81 -9.73 -3.42
N GLU A 428 4.59 -8.47 -3.81
CA GLU A 428 5.66 -7.62 -4.36
C GLU A 428 6.57 -7.08 -3.28
N VAL A 429 6.02 -6.52 -2.19
CA VAL A 429 6.83 -6.07 -1.04
C VAL A 429 7.69 -7.20 -0.50
N GLN A 430 7.19 -8.44 -0.44
CA GLN A 430 7.95 -9.64 -0.04
C GLN A 430 8.97 -10.15 -1.09
N ARG A 431 8.82 -9.79 -2.38
CA ARG A 431 9.84 -10.08 -3.42
C ARG A 431 10.89 -8.97 -3.49
N GLU A 432 10.49 -7.73 -3.23
CA GLU A 432 11.33 -6.55 -3.13
C GLU A 432 11.99 -6.41 -1.73
N SER A 433 11.71 -7.33 -0.78
CA SER A 433 12.21 -7.29 0.62
C SER A 433 13.68 -7.66 0.81
N GLY A 434 14.54 -7.17 -0.10
CA GLY A 434 15.87 -6.63 0.28
C GLY A 434 15.78 -5.16 0.70
N ARG A 435 14.58 -4.73 1.10
CA ARG A 435 14.14 -3.38 1.50
C ARG A 435 13.05 -3.50 2.56
N LEU A 436 12.70 -2.38 3.18
CA LEU A 436 11.75 -2.28 4.29
C LEU A 436 10.82 -1.08 4.05
N SER A 437 9.57 -1.14 4.53
CA SER A 437 8.64 -0.02 4.43
C SER A 437 9.00 1.10 5.41
N PHE A 438 8.53 2.32 5.14
CA PHE A 438 8.74 3.50 6.00
C PHE A 438 8.34 3.24 7.46
N GLN A 439 7.19 2.61 7.69
CA GLN A 439 6.71 2.27 9.04
C GLN A 439 7.60 1.21 9.71
N GLN A 440 8.11 0.22 8.97
CA GLN A 440 9.07 -0.75 9.50
C GLN A 440 10.39 -0.08 9.88
N VAL A 441 10.90 0.85 9.06
CA VAL A 441 12.13 1.58 9.36
C VAL A 441 11.97 2.49 10.59
N MET A 442 10.86 3.23 10.67
CA MET A 442 10.54 4.07 11.84
C MET A 442 10.40 3.22 13.11
N PHE A 443 9.75 2.05 13.01
CA PHE A 443 9.70 1.07 14.10
C PHE A 443 11.11 0.62 14.52
N ILE A 444 11.98 0.26 13.57
CA ILE A 444 13.35 -0.20 13.87
C ILE A 444 14.16 0.90 14.55
N GLN A 445 14.10 2.14 14.05
CA GLN A 445 14.78 3.28 14.65
C GLN A 445 14.33 3.50 16.11
N LYS A 446 13.00 3.47 16.34
CA LYS A 446 12.38 3.64 17.66
C LYS A 446 12.69 2.50 18.62
N ALA A 447 12.70 1.27 18.12
CA ALA A 447 13.04 0.09 18.91
C ALA A 447 14.51 0.11 19.34
N LEU A 448 15.43 0.36 18.40
CA LEU A 448 16.86 0.50 18.69
C LEU A 448 17.13 1.67 19.66
N ASN A 449 16.41 2.78 19.54
CA ASN A 449 16.47 3.89 20.49
C ASN A 449 16.07 3.46 21.91
N LYS A 450 14.93 2.77 22.11
CA LYS A 450 14.51 2.37 23.47
C LYS A 450 15.34 1.22 24.06
N ILE A 451 15.69 0.22 23.26
CA ILE A 451 16.40 -0.99 23.71
C ILE A 451 17.86 -0.70 24.04
N MET A 452 18.56 0.07 23.20
CA MET A 452 20.01 0.22 23.27
C MET A 452 20.52 1.66 23.17
N GLN A 453 19.63 2.65 23.34
CA GLN A 453 19.97 4.09 23.30
C GLN A 453 20.73 4.47 22.03
N ALA A 454 20.25 3.96 20.89
CA ALA A 454 20.96 4.00 19.61
C ALA A 454 21.24 5.43 19.06
N GLY A 455 20.51 6.45 19.52
CA GLY A 455 20.69 7.84 19.11
C GLY A 455 20.26 8.11 17.66
N LEU A 456 19.38 7.26 17.12
CA LEU A 456 18.83 7.39 15.77
C LEU A 456 17.73 8.45 15.74
N LYS A 457 17.59 9.10 14.59
CA LYS A 457 16.40 9.89 14.27
C LYS A 457 15.28 8.92 13.85
N GLU A 458 14.08 9.09 14.39
CA GLU A 458 12.90 8.26 14.08
C GLU A 458 12.16 8.85 12.86
N ASP A 459 12.82 8.89 11.71
CA ASP A 459 12.35 9.55 10.49
C ASP A 459 11.90 8.59 9.38
N GLY A 460 11.90 7.27 9.63
CA GLY A 460 11.49 6.26 8.65
C GLY A 460 12.46 6.09 7.47
N LEU A 461 13.64 6.73 7.50
CA LEU A 461 14.65 6.65 6.44
C LEU A 461 15.75 5.62 6.78
N TRP A 462 15.97 4.67 5.86
CA TRP A 462 16.98 3.63 6.06
C TRP A 462 18.40 4.14 5.79
N GLY A 463 18.96 4.84 6.79
CA GLY A 463 20.31 5.38 6.74
C GLY A 463 21.40 4.37 7.14
N SER A 464 22.65 4.71 6.80
CA SER A 464 23.84 3.96 7.25
C SER A 464 23.88 3.79 8.77
N ASN A 465 23.52 4.83 9.53
CA ASN A 465 23.44 4.78 10.99
C ASN A 465 22.39 3.76 11.46
N THR A 466 21.19 3.73 10.85
CA THR A 466 20.15 2.73 11.17
C THR A 466 20.64 1.32 10.93
N ARG A 467 21.32 1.07 9.79
CA ARG A 467 21.93 -0.23 9.49
C ARG A 467 23.01 -0.62 10.51
N ILE A 468 23.94 0.28 10.83
CA ILE A 468 25.02 0.03 11.81
C ILE A 468 24.42 -0.29 13.19
N LYS A 469 23.38 0.42 13.62
CA LYS A 469 22.73 0.16 14.91
C LYS A 469 21.92 -1.14 14.91
N LEU A 470 21.35 -1.56 13.77
CA LEU A 470 20.79 -2.89 13.65
C LEU A 470 21.88 -3.99 13.69
N GLN A 471 23.05 -3.75 13.07
CA GLN A 471 24.21 -4.66 13.15
C GLN A 471 24.75 -4.80 14.58
N GLU A 472 24.84 -3.70 15.34
CA GLU A 472 25.17 -3.72 16.76
C GLU A 472 24.13 -4.51 17.57
N PHE A 473 22.84 -4.33 17.29
CA PHE A 473 21.76 -5.10 17.93
C PHE A 473 21.84 -6.60 17.60
N GLN A 474 22.06 -6.96 16.33
CA GLN A 474 22.24 -8.34 15.89
C GLN A 474 23.43 -8.98 16.64
N GLY A 475 24.59 -8.31 16.65
CA GLY A 475 25.80 -8.79 17.31
C GLY A 475 25.65 -8.98 18.82
N ARG A 476 25.00 -8.04 19.52
CA ARG A 476 24.69 -8.16 20.97
C ARG A 476 23.80 -9.36 21.29
N ASN A 477 23.03 -9.84 20.32
CA ASN A 477 22.08 -10.93 20.47
C ASN A 477 22.53 -12.25 19.79
N GLY A 478 23.79 -12.34 19.37
CA GLY A 478 24.34 -13.56 18.74
C GLY A 478 23.75 -13.88 17.36
N LEU A 479 23.17 -12.89 16.68
CA LEU A 479 22.69 -13.00 15.29
C LEU A 479 23.79 -12.54 14.31
N PRO A 480 23.75 -12.99 13.04
CA PRO A 480 24.62 -12.45 12.00
C PRO A 480 24.46 -10.92 11.90
N ALA A 481 25.58 -10.18 11.94
CA ALA A 481 25.61 -8.73 11.90
C ALA A 481 25.65 -8.18 10.45
N ASP A 482 24.74 -8.65 9.60
CA ASP A 482 24.60 -8.24 8.20
C ASP A 482 23.88 -6.89 8.04
N GLY A 483 23.05 -6.52 9.02
CA GLY A 483 22.20 -5.33 9.02
C GLY A 483 20.87 -5.53 8.32
N ASP A 484 20.47 -6.77 8.04
CA ASP A 484 19.23 -7.08 7.34
C ASP A 484 18.10 -7.37 8.35
N TYR A 485 17.02 -6.59 8.30
CA TYR A 485 15.85 -6.80 9.15
C TYR A 485 14.96 -7.89 8.56
N THR A 486 15.30 -9.15 8.85
CA THR A 486 14.50 -10.31 8.42
C THR A 486 14.37 -11.36 9.52
N GLY A 487 13.27 -12.11 9.51
CA GLY A 487 13.06 -13.29 10.35
C GLY A 487 13.41 -13.08 11.83
N LYS A 488 14.47 -13.75 12.31
CA LYS A 488 14.90 -13.73 13.72
C LYS A 488 15.23 -12.33 14.24
N VAL A 489 15.73 -11.44 13.38
CA VAL A 489 16.13 -10.08 13.73
C VAL A 489 14.89 -9.25 14.07
N GLN A 490 13.84 -9.39 13.26
CA GLN A 490 12.54 -8.74 13.47
C GLN A 490 11.90 -9.20 14.79
N THR A 491 11.70 -10.51 14.97
CA THR A 491 11.04 -11.07 16.14
C THR A 491 11.72 -10.65 17.45
N LEU A 492 13.05 -10.62 17.48
CA LEU A 492 13.79 -10.27 18.69
C LEU A 492 13.74 -8.77 19.00
N LEU A 493 13.77 -7.91 17.97
CA LEU A 493 13.65 -6.46 18.14
C LEU A 493 12.25 -6.08 18.66
N GLU A 494 11.21 -6.72 18.12
CA GLU A 494 9.82 -6.59 18.59
C GLU A 494 9.66 -7.06 20.04
N GLN A 495 10.22 -8.21 20.40
CA GLN A 495 10.16 -8.75 21.76
C GLN A 495 10.84 -7.83 22.79
N GLN A 496 12.06 -7.36 22.52
CA GLN A 496 12.81 -6.51 23.46
C GLN A 496 12.22 -5.10 23.56
N TYR A 497 11.61 -4.59 22.48
CA TYR A 497 10.86 -3.34 22.52
C TYR A 497 9.59 -3.48 23.37
N GLY A 498 8.82 -4.56 23.18
CA GLY A 498 7.63 -4.84 24.01
C GLY A 498 7.97 -4.99 25.50
N ALA A 499 9.02 -5.75 25.82
CA ALA A 499 9.45 -5.99 27.21
C ALA A 499 10.01 -4.75 27.93
N SER A 500 10.37 -3.68 27.20
CA SER A 500 10.76 -2.39 27.78
C SER A 500 9.60 -1.37 27.80
N ASN A 501 8.38 -1.80 27.44
CA ASN A 501 7.12 -1.07 27.64
C ASN A 501 6.23 -1.73 28.72
N LEU A 502 6.87 -2.46 29.64
CA LEU A 502 6.36 -2.99 30.91
C LEU A 502 7.31 -2.58 32.04
#